data_AF-Q4JUD3-F1
#
_entry.id   AF-Q4JUD3-F1
#
_cell.length_a   1.000
_cell.length_b   1.000
_cell.length_c   1.000
_cell.angle_alpha   90.00
_cell.angle_beta   90.00
_cell.angle_gamma   90.00
#
_symmetry.space_group_name_H-M   'P 1'
#
loop_
_entity.id
_entity.type
_entity.pdbx_description
1 polymer ?
#
loop_
_entity_poly.entity_id
_entity_poly.type
_entity_poly.pdbx_seq_one_letter_code
_entity_poly.pdbx_strand_id
1 'polypeptide(L)'
;MADLHKVKQETFDLSRAINIDPKGFERAVDAYELSPNQPAAVQPGTANPNPVLYMRRPTPGHPRFHYLESWLVPHLDIRLNKFHFFEGIEPTQDLYIDIAFIEIDDATTPATWRTRDIYVDVVTHLRKTPSPERTQSSSSCDVQGRCSGPRP
;
A
#
# COMPACT_ATOMS: atom_id res chain seq x y z
N MET A 1 9.48 -33.45 7.56
CA MET A 1 10.31 -32.23 7.60
C MET A 1 9.39 -31.08 7.27
N ALA A 2 9.31 -30.05 8.11
CA ALA A 2 8.55 -28.86 7.75
C ALA A 2 9.22 -28.25 6.51
N ASP A 3 8.47 -28.16 5.42
CA ASP A 3 8.93 -27.49 4.20
C ASP A 3 9.06 -26.01 4.56
N LEU A 4 10.30 -25.59 4.86
CA LEU A 4 10.59 -24.24 5.28
C LEU A 4 10.41 -23.37 4.03
N HIS A 5 9.32 -22.60 3.98
CA HIS A 5 9.06 -21.72 2.85
C HIS A 5 10.29 -20.86 2.56
N LYS A 6 10.71 -20.84 1.28
CA LYS A 6 11.86 -20.09 0.81
C LYS A 6 11.72 -18.64 1.25
N VAL A 7 12.75 -18.10 1.92
CA VAL A 7 12.81 -16.71 2.34
C VAL A 7 12.45 -15.80 1.17
N LYS A 8 11.39 -15.00 1.35
CA LYS A 8 10.96 -14.00 0.39
C LYS A 8 11.82 -12.75 0.55
N GLN A 9 12.90 -12.70 -0.23
CA GLN A 9 13.82 -11.57 -0.25
C GLN A 9 13.68 -10.78 -1.56
N GLU A 10 13.59 -9.46 -1.48
CA GLU A 10 13.69 -8.58 -2.65
C GLU A 10 14.94 -7.70 -2.55
N THR A 11 15.40 -7.21 -3.71
CA THR A 11 16.49 -6.25 -3.81
C THR A 11 16.06 -5.07 -4.66
N PHE A 12 16.38 -3.86 -4.21
CA PHE A 12 16.08 -2.60 -4.89
C PHE A 12 17.42 -1.96 -5.23
N ASP A 13 17.79 -2.06 -6.50
CA ASP A 13 19.04 -1.52 -7.04
C ASP A 13 18.73 -0.18 -7.70
N LEU A 14 19.00 0.88 -6.95
CA LEU A 14 18.75 2.26 -7.38
C LEU A 14 19.67 2.66 -8.54
N SER A 15 20.86 2.07 -8.63
CA SER A 15 21.85 2.40 -9.66
C SER A 15 21.41 1.91 -11.03
N ARG A 16 20.81 0.72 -11.07
CA ARG A 16 20.32 0.06 -12.28
C ARG A 16 18.84 0.36 -12.56
N ALA A 17 18.15 1.06 -11.66
CA ALA A 17 16.72 1.29 -11.71
C ALA A 17 15.92 -0.02 -11.86
N ILE A 18 16.26 -1.03 -11.05
CA ILE A 18 15.58 -2.33 -11.05
C ILE A 18 15.15 -2.75 -9.65
N ASN A 19 14.09 -3.56 -9.60
CA ASN A 19 13.65 -4.32 -8.43
C ASN A 19 13.76 -5.81 -8.78
N ILE A 20 14.55 -6.57 -8.01
CA ILE A 20 14.68 -8.02 -8.13
C ILE A 20 13.64 -8.65 -7.19
N ASP A 21 12.66 -9.32 -7.77
CA ASP A 21 11.55 -9.92 -7.02
C ASP A 21 11.98 -11.20 -6.25
N PRO A 22 11.15 -11.77 -5.35
CA PRO A 22 11.53 -12.96 -4.57
C PRO A 22 11.81 -14.22 -5.40
N LYS A 23 11.41 -14.20 -6.68
CA LYS A 23 11.68 -15.28 -7.64
C LYS A 23 12.97 -15.04 -8.42
N GLY A 24 13.64 -13.90 -8.22
CA GLY A 24 14.89 -13.51 -8.87
C GLY A 24 14.69 -12.80 -10.21
N PHE A 25 13.47 -12.40 -10.58
CA PHE A 25 13.26 -11.66 -11.83
C PHE A 25 13.54 -10.18 -11.62
N GLU A 26 14.34 -9.62 -12.52
CA GLU A 26 14.54 -8.17 -12.59
C GLU A 26 13.30 -7.49 -13.18
N ARG A 27 12.82 -6.46 -12.49
CA ARG A 27 11.71 -5.60 -12.90
C ARG A 27 12.24 -4.20 -13.09
N ALA A 28 12.04 -3.62 -14.28
CA ALA A 28 12.34 -2.22 -14.51
C ALA A 28 11.52 -1.33 -13.57
N VAL A 29 12.14 -0.28 -13.05
CA VAL A 29 11.55 0.69 -12.14
C VAL A 29 11.57 2.06 -12.80
N ASP A 30 10.43 2.75 -12.78
CA ASP A 30 10.33 4.07 -13.41
C ASP A 30 11.00 5.14 -12.56
N ALA A 31 10.87 5.05 -11.23
CA ALA A 31 11.55 5.95 -10.31
C ALA A 31 11.79 5.31 -8.93
N TYR A 32 12.93 5.66 -8.37
CA TYR A 32 13.23 5.58 -6.95
C TYR A 32 13.41 6.99 -6.39
N GLU A 33 12.78 7.28 -5.26
CA GLU A 33 12.90 8.58 -4.59
C GLU A 33 13.12 8.33 -3.09
N LEU A 34 14.13 8.97 -2.52
CA LEU A 34 14.31 8.96 -1.06
C LEU A 34 13.52 10.11 -0.46
N SER A 35 12.80 9.84 0.63
CA SER A 35 12.18 10.91 1.40
C SER A 35 13.27 11.88 1.86
N PRO A 36 13.08 13.20 1.73
CA PRO A 36 13.93 14.16 2.42
C PRO A 36 13.94 13.80 3.91
N ASN A 37 15.09 13.92 4.58
CA ASN A 37 15.22 13.71 6.02
C ASN A 37 14.03 14.37 6.74
N GLN A 38 13.10 13.58 7.29
CA GLN A 38 11.86 14.10 7.86
C GLN A 38 12.16 15.08 9.01
N PRO A 39 11.52 16.26 9.08
CA PRO A 39 11.59 17.13 10.26
C PRO A 39 10.57 16.76 11.36
N ALA A 40 11.09 16.75 12.60
CA ALA A 40 10.56 17.39 13.82
C ALA A 40 9.22 16.99 14.49
N ALA A 41 8.42 16.05 14.00
CA ALA A 41 7.30 15.49 14.81
C ALA A 41 7.65 14.17 15.50
N VAL A 42 8.95 13.91 15.62
CA VAL A 42 9.54 12.79 16.31
C VAL A 42 9.81 13.27 17.74
N GLN A 43 9.26 12.55 18.72
CA GLN A 43 9.51 12.81 20.14
C GLN A 43 11.02 13.03 20.39
N PRO A 44 11.43 13.97 21.26
CA PRO A 44 12.83 14.09 21.65
C PRO A 44 13.36 12.73 22.12
N GLY A 45 14.30 12.14 21.36
CA GLY A 45 14.86 10.80 21.61
C GLY A 45 14.59 9.75 20.54
N THR A 46 13.80 10.04 19.49
CA THR A 46 13.47 9.06 18.43
C THR A 46 13.92 9.47 17.02
N ALA A 47 14.96 10.32 16.89
CA ALA A 47 15.49 10.72 15.58
C ALA A 47 15.73 9.46 14.72
N ASN A 48 14.89 9.27 13.71
CA ASN A 48 14.98 8.13 12.81
C ASN A 48 16.20 8.36 11.90
N PRO A 49 17.25 7.54 11.97
CA PRO A 49 18.46 7.76 11.19
C PRO A 49 18.25 7.46 9.69
N ASN A 50 17.24 6.67 9.33
CA ASN A 50 17.12 6.11 7.99
C ASN A 50 15.99 6.77 7.19
N PRO A 51 16.24 7.17 5.92
CA PRO A 51 15.20 7.70 5.05
C PRO A 51 14.15 6.63 4.68
N VAL A 52 13.02 7.06 4.14
CA VAL A 52 12.05 6.18 3.48
C VAL A 52 12.39 6.10 2.00
N LEU A 53 12.40 4.89 1.42
CA LEU A 53 12.55 4.71 -0.02
C LEU A 53 11.18 4.54 -0.67
N TYR A 54 10.85 5.41 -1.62
CA TYR A 54 9.72 5.26 -2.52
C TYR A 54 10.16 4.62 -3.84
N MET A 55 9.35 3.72 -4.36
CA MET A 55 9.49 3.07 -5.65
C MET A 55 8.16 3.14 -6.39
N ARG A 56 8.21 3.39 -7.71
CA ARG A 56 7.07 3.15 -8.60
C ARG A 56 7.49 2.40 -9.86
N ARG A 57 6.68 1.42 -10.27
CA ARG A 57 6.98 0.60 -11.45
C ARG A 57 5.76 -0.02 -12.11
N PRO A 58 5.83 -0.33 -13.42
CA PRO A 58 4.85 -1.16 -14.09
C PRO A 58 4.93 -2.62 -13.62
N THR A 59 3.84 -3.34 -13.84
CA THR A 59 3.68 -4.75 -13.40
C THR A 59 3.22 -5.64 -14.56
N PRO A 60 4.03 -5.77 -15.62
CA PRO A 60 3.64 -6.49 -16.84
C PRO A 60 3.30 -7.95 -16.53
N GLY A 61 2.17 -8.41 -17.09
CA GLY A 61 1.68 -9.77 -16.92
C GLY A 61 0.91 -10.03 -15.62
N HIS A 62 0.75 -9.03 -14.74
CA HIS A 62 -0.12 -9.18 -13.58
C HIS A 62 -1.60 -9.10 -14.01
N PRO A 63 -2.48 -10.04 -13.58
CA PRO A 63 -3.83 -10.15 -14.14
C PRO A 63 -4.83 -9.08 -13.64
N ARG A 64 -4.49 -8.35 -12.56
CA ARG A 64 -5.44 -7.44 -11.88
C ARG A 64 -5.02 -5.98 -11.81
N PHE A 65 -3.72 -5.70 -11.85
CA PHE A 65 -3.19 -4.36 -11.68
C PHE A 65 -2.05 -4.14 -12.66
N HIS A 66 -1.85 -2.89 -13.08
CA HIS A 66 -0.86 -2.52 -14.09
C HIS A 66 0.31 -1.73 -13.50
N TYR A 67 0.14 -1.16 -12.31
CA TYR A 67 1.16 -0.33 -11.68
C TYR A 67 1.25 -0.59 -10.16
N LEU A 68 2.45 -0.47 -9.62
CA LEU A 68 2.75 -0.64 -8.21
C LEU A 68 3.56 0.55 -7.71
N GLU A 69 3.08 1.15 -6.62
CA GLU A 69 3.85 2.05 -5.78
C GLU A 69 4.20 1.36 -4.46
N SER A 70 5.42 1.55 -3.99
CA SER A 70 5.91 0.92 -2.76
C SER A 70 6.76 1.88 -1.93
N TRP A 71 6.59 1.85 -0.61
CA TRP A 71 7.38 2.61 0.35
C TRP A 71 8.04 1.66 1.34
N LEU A 72 9.37 1.69 1.44
CA LEU A 72 10.13 0.97 2.45
C LEU A 72 10.42 1.91 3.61
N VAL A 73 9.98 1.52 4.81
CA VAL A 73 10.08 2.32 6.03
C VAL A 73 10.93 1.58 7.06
N PRO A 74 12.27 1.75 7.06
CA PRO A 74 13.19 0.90 7.83
C PRO A 74 12.94 0.90 9.34
N HIS A 75 12.67 2.06 9.93
CA HIS A 75 12.49 2.18 11.38
C HIS A 75 11.24 1.48 11.92
N LEU A 76 10.33 1.06 11.03
CA LEU A 76 9.14 0.30 11.39
C LEU A 76 9.20 -1.15 10.88
N ASP A 77 10.23 -1.52 10.11
CA ASP A 77 10.30 -2.81 9.40
C ASP A 77 9.01 -3.11 8.61
N ILE A 78 8.51 -2.10 7.88
CA ILE A 78 7.33 -2.26 7.02
C ILE A 78 7.58 -1.82 5.59
N ARG A 79 6.93 -2.51 4.66
CA ARG A 79 6.78 -2.12 3.26
C ARG A 79 5.31 -1.86 2.98
N LEU A 80 4.99 -0.63 2.58
CA LEU A 80 3.64 -0.27 2.15
C LEU A 80 3.55 -0.38 0.63
N ASN A 81 2.44 -0.89 0.13
CA ASN A 81 2.18 -1.04 -1.28
C ASN A 81 0.81 -0.46 -1.64
N LYS A 82 0.77 0.27 -2.75
CA LYS A 82 -0.48 0.71 -3.40
C LYS A 82 -0.52 0.16 -4.81
N PHE A 83 -1.59 -0.58 -5.10
CA PHE A 83 -1.80 -1.23 -6.39
C PHE A 83 -2.76 -0.41 -7.25
N HIS A 84 -2.39 -0.17 -8.50
CA HIS A 84 -3.24 0.50 -9.48
C HIS A 84 -3.90 -0.55 -10.37
N PHE A 85 -5.15 -0.86 -10.05
CA PHE A 85 -5.95 -1.89 -10.73
C PHE A 85 -6.36 -1.44 -12.14
N PHE A 86 -6.55 -2.41 -13.04
CA PHE A 86 -7.13 -2.12 -14.35
C PHE A 86 -8.55 -1.58 -14.23
N GLU A 87 -8.98 -0.80 -15.22
CA GLU A 87 -10.36 -0.33 -15.32
C GLU A 87 -11.35 -1.52 -15.28
N GLY A 88 -12.43 -1.35 -14.51
CA GLY A 88 -13.42 -2.40 -14.28
C GLY A 88 -13.06 -3.41 -13.19
N ILE A 89 -11.88 -3.34 -12.57
CA ILE A 89 -11.51 -4.13 -11.40
C ILE A 89 -11.59 -3.27 -10.15
N GLU A 90 -12.64 -3.52 -9.35
CA GLU A 90 -12.82 -2.83 -8.08
C GLU A 90 -11.78 -3.29 -7.03
N PRO A 91 -11.00 -2.37 -6.44
CA PRO A 91 -10.07 -2.70 -5.37
C PRO A 91 -10.82 -3.17 -4.13
N THR A 92 -10.38 -4.30 -3.56
CA THR A 92 -10.90 -4.80 -2.27
C THR A 92 -10.18 -4.19 -1.07
N GLN A 93 -9.05 -3.51 -1.30
CA GLN A 93 -8.15 -2.94 -0.31
C GLN A 93 -7.58 -1.62 -0.82
N ASP A 94 -7.15 -0.75 0.10
CA ASP A 94 -6.50 0.51 -0.23
C ASP A 94 -4.98 0.38 -0.19
N LEU A 95 -4.45 -0.02 0.97
CA LEU A 95 -3.03 -0.30 1.16
C LEU A 95 -2.81 -1.74 1.56
N TYR A 96 -1.69 -2.29 1.11
CA TYR A 96 -1.18 -3.59 1.50
C TYR A 96 0.18 -3.41 2.15
N ILE A 97 0.31 -3.81 3.41
CA ILE A 97 1.47 -3.53 4.23
C ILE A 97 2.11 -4.86 4.61
N ASP A 98 3.30 -5.13 4.09
CA ASP A 98 4.12 -6.26 4.51
C ASP A 98 4.95 -5.87 5.74
N ILE A 99 5.02 -6.75 6.74
CA ILE A 99 6.07 -6.66 7.75
C ILE A 99 7.32 -7.34 7.18
N ALA A 100 8.40 -6.60 7.09
CA ALA A 100 9.64 -7.06 6.49
C ALA A 100 10.84 -6.33 7.08
N PHE A 101 11.91 -7.07 7.39
CA PHE A 101 13.17 -6.44 7.74
C PHE A 101 13.73 -5.71 6.54
N ILE A 102 14.18 -4.47 6.75
CA ILE A 102 14.75 -3.63 5.69
C ILE A 102 16.22 -3.35 5.99
N GLU A 103 17.08 -3.82 5.10
CA GLU A 103 18.52 -3.62 5.17
C GLU A 103 18.94 -2.60 4.08
N ILE A 104 19.77 -1.63 4.47
CA ILE A 104 20.35 -0.62 3.59
C ILE A 104 21.85 -0.91 3.50
N ASP A 105 22.32 -1.20 2.30
CA ASP A 105 23.73 -1.48 1.99
C ASP A 105 24.38 -0.19 1.47
N ASP A 106 25.08 0.51 2.37
CA ASP A 106 25.75 1.80 2.11
C ASP A 106 27.13 1.63 1.45
N ALA A 107 27.61 0.39 1.27
CA ALA A 107 28.83 0.11 0.52
C ALA A 107 28.64 0.31 -1.00
N THR A 108 27.40 0.39 -1.49
CA THR A 108 27.10 0.74 -2.88
C THR A 108 26.71 2.22 -3.01
N THR A 109 26.94 2.82 -4.18
CA THR A 109 26.53 4.20 -4.45
C THR A 109 25.77 4.28 -5.77
N PRO A 110 24.45 4.57 -5.75
CA PRO A 110 23.57 4.72 -4.57
C PRO A 110 23.43 3.44 -3.74
N ALA A 111 22.98 3.58 -2.50
CA ALA A 111 22.79 2.46 -1.57
C ALA A 111 21.79 1.44 -2.14
N THR A 112 22.07 0.15 -1.95
CA THR A 112 21.20 -0.96 -2.35
C THR A 112 20.30 -1.31 -1.18
N TRP A 113 19.01 -1.51 -1.42
CA TRP A 113 18.06 -1.85 -0.37
C TRP A 113 17.62 -3.29 -0.51
N ARG A 114 17.39 -3.97 0.62
CA ARG A 114 16.90 -5.35 0.64
C ARG A 114 15.75 -5.46 1.63
N THR A 115 14.74 -6.24 1.27
CA THR A 115 13.64 -6.59 2.18
C THR A 115 13.64 -8.09 2.44
N ARG A 116 13.32 -8.49 3.67
CA ARG A 116 13.04 -9.88 4.05
C ARG A 116 11.66 -9.96 4.72
N ASP A 117 10.69 -10.46 3.98
CA ASP A 117 9.29 -10.60 4.39
C ASP A 117 9.16 -11.69 5.48
N ILE A 118 8.41 -11.38 6.55
CA ILE A 118 8.17 -12.28 7.71
C ILE A 118 6.78 -12.95 7.70
N TYR A 119 6.11 -12.93 6.54
CA TYR A 119 4.83 -13.57 6.23
C TYR A 119 3.62 -12.99 6.94
N VAL A 120 3.74 -11.77 7.49
CA VAL A 120 2.64 -11.04 8.12
C VAL A 120 2.32 -9.81 7.29
N ASP A 121 1.08 -9.71 6.85
CA ASP A 121 0.55 -8.57 6.11
C ASP A 121 -0.67 -7.94 6.78
N VAL A 122 -0.81 -6.63 6.58
CA VAL A 122 -1.96 -5.83 7.02
C VAL A 122 -2.59 -5.18 5.80
N VAL A 123 -3.91 -5.27 5.70
CA VAL A 123 -4.69 -4.57 4.68
C VAL A 123 -5.49 -3.45 5.28
N THR A 124 -5.52 -2.30 4.60
CA THR A 124 -6.46 -1.23 4.93
C THR A 124 -7.61 -1.23 3.95
N HIS A 125 -8.77 -0.79 4.42
CA HIS A 125 -9.95 -0.59 3.59
C HIS A 125 -10.36 0.87 3.70
N LEU A 126 -10.66 1.51 2.57
CA LEU A 126 -11.35 2.79 2.61
C LEU A 126 -12.70 2.61 3.29
N ARG A 127 -13.06 3.55 4.16
CA ARG A 127 -14.44 3.61 4.63
C ARG A 127 -15.33 3.77 3.40
N LYS A 128 -16.29 2.87 3.22
CA LYS A 128 -17.47 3.21 2.41
C LYS A 128 -18.13 4.39 3.12
N THR A 129 -18.20 5.54 2.45
CA THR A 129 -19.15 6.57 2.84
C THR A 129 -20.52 5.89 2.86
N PRO A 130 -21.25 5.89 3.99
CA PRO A 130 -22.59 5.31 3.99
C PRO A 130 -23.37 6.00 2.89
N SER A 131 -23.97 5.21 1.99
CA SER A 131 -24.93 5.77 1.04
C SER A 131 -25.97 6.53 1.85
N PRO A 132 -26.36 7.76 1.45
CA PRO A 132 -27.46 8.44 2.12
C PRO A 132 -28.63 7.46 2.13
N GLU A 133 -29.07 7.13 3.34
CA GLU A 133 -30.21 6.26 3.57
C GLU A 133 -31.34 6.82 2.71
N ARG A 134 -31.85 6.03 1.75
CA ARG A 134 -33.10 6.39 1.10
C ARG A 134 -34.14 6.31 2.21
N THR A 135 -34.43 7.45 2.82
CA THR A 135 -35.66 7.63 3.58
C THR A 135 -36.77 7.25 2.62
N GLN A 136 -37.29 6.03 2.75
CA GLN A 136 -38.59 5.71 2.19
C GLN A 136 -39.55 6.59 2.98
N SER A 137 -39.83 7.78 2.47
CA SER A 137 -40.99 8.55 2.88
C SER A 137 -42.19 7.74 2.43
N SER A 138 -42.68 6.86 3.30
CA SER A 138 -43.99 6.25 3.14
C SER A 138 -45.05 7.33 3.38
N SER A 139 -45.19 8.27 2.45
CA SER A 139 -46.47 8.96 2.30
C SER A 139 -47.31 8.11 1.35
N SER A 140 -48.06 7.15 1.90
CA SER A 140 -49.26 6.71 1.18
C SER A 140 -50.26 7.85 1.30
N CYS A 141 -50.30 8.73 0.30
CA CYS A 141 -51.49 9.54 0.10
C CYS A 141 -52.36 8.73 -0.88
N ASP A 142 -53.54 8.33 -0.42
CA ASP A 142 -54.53 7.68 -1.27
C ASP A 142 -54.92 8.61 -2.44
N VAL A 143 -55.48 8.02 -3.50
CA VAL A 143 -55.90 8.67 -4.77
C VAL A 143 -56.81 9.91 -4.59
N GLN A 144 -57.26 10.20 -3.36
CA GLN A 144 -58.11 11.35 -3.00
C GLN A 144 -57.40 12.44 -2.18
N GLY A 145 -56.07 12.40 -2.01
CA GLY A 145 -55.28 13.55 -1.55
C GLY A 145 -55.46 13.97 -0.08
N ARG A 146 -55.73 13.03 0.84
CA ARG A 146 -55.72 13.31 2.29
C ARG A 146 -54.48 12.70 2.92
N CYS A 147 -53.61 13.53 3.47
CA CYS A 147 -52.45 13.08 4.23
C CYS A 147 -52.69 13.45 5.71
N SER A 148 -52.81 12.45 6.57
CA SER A 148 -53.01 12.62 8.02
C SER A 148 -51.65 12.65 8.74
N GLY A 149 -51.23 13.83 9.18
CA GLY A 149 -50.08 14.00 10.07
C GLY A 149 -50.46 13.81 11.55
N PRO A 150 -49.49 13.53 12.43
CA PRO A 150 -49.75 13.42 13.86
C PRO A 150 -50.05 14.81 14.44
N ARG A 151 -51.14 14.91 15.21
CA ARG A 151 -51.48 16.10 16.03
C ARG A 151 -50.67 16.08 17.35
N PRO A 152 -50.44 17.25 17.96
CA PRO A 152 -49.41 17.46 19.00
C PRO A 152 -49.64 16.66 20.27
#